data_AF-A0A556B3D9-F1
#
_entry.id   AF-A0A556B3D9-F1
#
_cell.length_a   1.000
_cell.length_b   1.000
_cell.length_c   1.000
_cell.angle_alpha   90.00
_cell.angle_beta   90.00
_cell.angle_gamma   90.00
#
_symmetry.space_group_name_H-M   'P 1'
#
loop_
_entity.id
_entity.type
_entity.pdbx_description
1 polymer ?
#
loop_
_entity_poly.entity_id
_entity_poly.type
_entity_poly.pdbx_seq_one_letter_code
_entity_poly.pdbx_strand_id
1 'polypeptide(L)' 'KMKLPKLGLVRFAKSREVKGRILNATVRRNPSGRYFVSLLVETEVQEFPKTHSYIGMDVGLKDFAILSDGTTYKNPKFFR' A
#
# COMPACT_ATOMS: atom_id res chain seq x y z
N LYS A 1 -12.83 -8.30 -15.09
CA LYS A 1 -11.87 -8.21 -16.24
C LYS A 1 -11.41 -6.76 -16.34
N MET A 2 -10.17 -6.49 -16.74
CA MET A 2 -9.63 -5.14 -16.93
C MET A 2 -9.33 -4.92 -18.40
N LYS A 3 -9.73 -3.77 -18.96
CA LYS A 3 -9.40 -3.42 -20.34
C LYS A 3 -8.00 -2.80 -20.38
N LEU A 4 -7.09 -3.41 -21.12
CA LEU A 4 -5.75 -2.88 -21.36
C LEU A 4 -5.64 -2.38 -22.82
N PRO A 5 -4.83 -1.34 -23.08
CA PRO A 5 -4.50 -0.95 -24.44
C PRO A 5 -3.93 -2.15 -25.21
N LYS A 6 -4.38 -2.34 -26.45
CA LYS A 6 -3.96 -3.41 -27.39
C LYS A 6 -4.26 -4.86 -27.00
N LEU A 7 -4.46 -5.17 -25.72
CA LEU A 7 -4.74 -6.53 -25.23
C LEU A 7 -6.23 -6.79 -24.98
N GLY A 8 -7.06 -5.75 -24.94
CA GLY A 8 -8.49 -5.90 -24.69
C GLY A 8 -8.79 -6.31 -23.24
N LEU A 9 -9.81 -7.14 -23.04
CA LEU A 9 -10.27 -7.54 -21.70
C LEU A 9 -9.44 -8.69 -21.15
N VAL A 10 -8.60 -8.38 -20.15
CA VAL A 10 -7.73 -9.35 -19.48
C VAL A 10 -8.34 -9.77 -18.14
N ARG A 11 -8.24 -11.06 -17.81
CA ARG A 11 -8.59 -11.57 -16.47
C ARG A 11 -7.46 -11.22 -15.51
N PHE A 12 -7.81 -10.77 -14.32
CA PHE A 12 -6.84 -10.45 -13.27
C PHE A 12 -7.40 -10.87 -11.91
N ALA A 13 -6.52 -11.12 -10.95
CA ALA A 13 -6.89 -11.31 -9.57
C ALA A 13 -7.14 -9.94 -8.91
N LYS A 14 -8.38 -9.70 -8.46
CA LYS A 14 -8.76 -8.43 -7.85
C LYS A 14 -8.36 -8.43 -6.38
N SER A 15 -7.34 -7.66 -6.02
CA SER A 15 -6.87 -7.56 -4.63
C SER A 15 -7.68 -6.58 -3.78
N ARG A 16 -8.27 -5.55 -4.40
CA ARG A 16 -9.10 -4.54 -3.74
C ARG A 16 -10.08 -3.91 -4.72
N GLU A 17 -11.15 -3.33 -4.18
CA GLU A 17 -12.04 -2.44 -4.93
C GLU A 17 -11.32 -1.13 -5.29
N VAL A 18 -11.59 -0.63 -6.50
CA VAL A 18 -11.05 0.65 -6.96
C VAL A 18 -12.12 1.70 -6.75
N LYS A 19 -11.84 2.68 -5.89
CA LYS A 19 -12.71 3.83 -5.63
C LYS A 19 -12.03 5.07 -6.19
N GLY A 20 -12.75 5.86 -6.99
CA GLY A 20 -12.21 7.06 -7.64
C GLY A 20 -11.70 6.83 -9.06
N ARG A 21 -10.97 7.81 -9.59
CA ARG A 21 -10.53 7.88 -10.99
C ARG A 21 -9.18 7.19 -11.16
N ILE A 22 -9.10 6.20 -12.04
CA ILE A 22 -7.81 5.60 -12.42
C ILE A 22 -7.00 6.62 -13.24
N LEU A 23 -5.82 6.98 -12.75
CA LEU A 23 -4.89 7.86 -13.44
C LEU A 23 -3.89 7.08 -14.30
N ASN A 24 -3.40 5.94 -13.78
CA ASN A 24 -2.40 5.12 -14.46
C ASN A 24 -2.57 3.63 -14.11
N ALA A 25 -2.19 2.76 -15.04
CA ALA A 25 -2.07 1.33 -14.86
C ALA A 25 -0.68 0.86 -15.30
N THR A 26 0.16 0.46 -14.34
CA THR A 26 1.50 -0.06 -14.62
C THR A 26 1.47 -1.58 -14.64
N VAL A 27 1.79 -2.18 -15.79
CA VAL A 27 1.93 -3.64 -15.91
C VAL A 27 3.40 -4.02 -15.80
N ARG A 28 3.74 -4.88 -14.84
CA ARG A 28 5.10 -5.39 -14.62
C ARG A 28 5.14 -6.90 -14.67
N ARG A 29 6.15 -7.47 -15.32
CA ARG A 29 6.49 -8.89 -15.26
C ARG A 29 7.63 -9.11 -14.27
N ASN A 30 7.51 -10.09 -13.40
CA ASN A 30 8.59 -10.48 -12.50
C ASN A 30 9.46 -11.61 -13.11
N PRO A 31 10.64 -11.93 -12.53
CA PRO A 31 11.51 -13.00 -13.05
C PRO A 31 10.85 -14.39 -13.06
N SER A 32 9.88 -14.66 -12.17
CA SER A 32 9.08 -15.91 -12.20
C SER A 32 8.07 -15.96 -13.37
N GLY A 33 8.10 -14.98 -14.28
CA GLY A 33 7.21 -14.91 -15.44
C GLY A 33 5.80 -14.41 -15.14
N ARG A 34 5.47 -14.09 -13.88
CA ARG A 34 4.15 -13.61 -13.46
C ARG A 34 3.98 -12.13 -13.76
N TYR A 35 2.77 -11.75 -14.19
CA TYR A 35 2.39 -10.38 -14.46
C TYR A 35 1.57 -9.79 -13.32
N PHE A 36 1.84 -8.53 -12.99
CA PHE A 36 1.12 -7.75 -12.00
C PHE A 36 0.70 -6.42 -12.61
N VAL A 37 -0.43 -5.89 -12.15
CA VAL A 37 -0.88 -4.54 -12.48
C VAL A 37 -1.00 -3.72 -11.20
N SER A 38 -0.41 -2.52 -11.21
CA SER A 38 -0.58 -1.50 -10.18
C SER A 38 -1.43 -0.37 -10.75
N LEU A 39 -2.51 -0.02 -10.05
CA LEU A 39 -3.40 1.07 -10.42
C LEU A 39 -3.11 2.27 -9.52
N LEU A 40 -2.77 3.40 -10.13
CA LEU A 40 -2.75 4.70 -9.46
C LEU A 40 -4.15 5.30 -9.58
N VAL A 41 -4.75 5.64 -8.45
CA VAL A 41 -6.15 6.06 -8.38
C VAL A 41 -6.22 7.36 -7.58
N GLU A 42 -6.84 8.36 -8.18
CA GLU A 42 -7.23 9.59 -7.51
C GLU A 42 -8.56 9.35 -6.79
N THR A 43 -8.58 9.57 -5.49
CA THR A 43 -9.75 9.41 -4.64
C THR A 43 -9.79 10.51 -3.62
N GLU A 44 -10.99 10.88 -3.20
CA GLU A 44 -11.16 11.73 -2.03
C GLU A 44 -10.68 10.98 -0.79
N VAL A 45 -9.88 11.67 0.03
CA VAL A 45 -9.43 11.18 1.33
C VAL A 45 -10.24 11.94 2.37
N GLN A 46 -11.04 11.22 3.15
CA GLN A 46 -11.75 11.82 4.26
C GLN A 46 -10.74 12.23 5.33
N GLU A 47 -10.63 13.54 5.56
CA GLU A 47 -9.87 14.05 6.69
C GLU A 47 -10.64 13.80 7.99
N PHE A 48 -9.95 13.23 8.98
CA PHE A 48 -10.46 13.11 10.33
C PHE A 48 -10.13 14.37 11.13
N PRO A 49 -10.99 14.76 12.10
CA PRO A 49 -10.71 15.90 12.95
C PRO A 49 -9.40 15.69 13.71
N LYS A 50 -8.62 16.76 13.87
CA LYS A 50 -7.37 16.72 14.64
C LYS A 50 -7.67 16.44 16.11
N THR A 51 -7.00 15.45 16.67
CA THR A 51 -7.13 15.08 18.08
C THR A 51 -6.39 16.02 19.03
N HIS A 52 -5.49 16.86 18.51
CA HIS A 52 -4.55 17.69 19.30
C HIS A 52 -3.63 16.89 20.24
N SER A 53 -3.55 15.58 20.06
CA SER A 53 -2.59 14.71 20.73
C SER A 53 -1.32 14.57 19.90
N TYR A 54 -0.17 14.50 20.56
CA TYR A 54 1.12 14.34 19.90
C TYR A 54 1.87 13.17 20.53
N ILE A 55 2.57 12.40 19.72
CA ILE A 55 3.46 11.33 20.19
C ILE A 55 4.70 11.30 19.30
N GLY A 56 5.88 11.29 19.91
CA GLY A 56 7.13 11.06 19.19
C GLY A 56 7.26 9.58 18.87
N MET A 57 7.76 9.25 17.68
CA MET A 57 8.08 7.87 17.30
C MET A 57 9.54 7.80 16.86
N ASP A 58 10.34 7.01 17.58
CA ASP A 58 11.68 6.59 17.15
C ASP A 58 11.61 5.20 16.53
N VAL A 59 12.23 4.99 15.37
CA VAL A 59 12.14 3.73 14.61
C VAL A 59 13.52 3.10 14.44
N GLY A 60 13.61 1.79 14.64
CA GLY A 60 14.90 1.10 14.68
C GLY A 60 14.90 -0.33 14.16
N LEU A 61 16.10 -0.92 14.12
CA LEU A 61 16.31 -2.31 13.73
C LEU A 61 16.07 -3.29 14.89
N LYS A 62 16.38 -2.86 16.12
CA LYS A 62 16.18 -3.68 17.32
C LYS A 62 14.70 -3.72 17.71
N ASP A 63 14.12 -2.54 17.85
CA ASP A 63 12.72 -2.30 18.15
C ASP A 63 12.11 -1.56 16.95
N PHE A 64 10.94 -1.98 16.48
CA PHE A 64 10.32 -1.40 15.28
C PHE A 64 9.96 0.06 15.48
N ALA A 65 9.32 0.36 16.62
CA ALA A 65 8.99 1.72 17.02
C ALA A 65 8.99 1.84 18.55
N ILE A 66 9.53 2.94 19.06
CA ILE A 66 9.44 3.35 20.47
C ILE A 66 8.70 4.69 20.50
N LEU A 67 7.63 4.75 21.27
CA LEU A 67 6.84 5.96 21.44
C LEU A 67 7.37 6.80 22.60
N SER A 68 7.13 8.12 22.55
CA SER A 68 7.54 9.03 23.62
C SER A 68 6.83 8.80 24.97
N ASP A 69 5.76 7.99 24.99
CA ASP A 69 5.10 7.54 26.22
C ASP A 69 5.73 6.27 26.83
N GLY A 70 6.80 5.75 26.21
CA GLY A 70 7.52 4.54 26.63
C GLY A 70 6.97 3.25 26.03
N THR A 71 5.91 3.29 25.22
CA THR A 71 5.39 2.11 24.52
C THR A 71 6.38 1.64 23.46
N THR A 72 6.71 0.34 23.48
CA THR A 72 7.64 -0.26 22.52
C THR A 72 6.97 -1.33 21.66
N TYR A 73 7.07 -1.16 20.34
CA TYR A 73 6.69 -2.14 19.35
C TYR A 73 7.91 -2.95 18.91
N LYS A 74 7.91 -4.25 19.21
CA LYS A 74 9.02 -5.14 18.83
C LYS A 74 9.10 -5.29 17.32
N ASN A 75 10.32 -5.42 16.80
CA ASN A 75 10.54 -5.72 15.39
C ASN A 75 10.12 -7.16 15.06
N PRO A 76 9.08 -7.37 14.24
CA PRO A 76 8.70 -8.70 13.86
C PRO A 76 9.69 -9.26 12.84
N LYS A 77 10.45 -10.28 13.26
CA LYS A 77 11.48 -10.93 12.43
C LYS A 77 10.87 -11.97 11.49
N PHE A 78 10.05 -11.50 10.54
CA PHE A 78 9.35 -12.38 9.59
C PHE A 78 10.27 -12.98 8.52
N PHE A 79 11.33 -12.27 8.17
CA PHE A 79 12.34 -12.75 7.22
C PHE A 79 13.57 -13.18 8.01
N ARG A 80 13.94 -14.45 7.87
CA ARG A 80 15.18 -15.02 8.38
C ARG A 80 16.02 -15.51 7.21
#